data_AF-A0A1F7RQZ0-F1
#
_entry.id   AF-A0A1F7RQZ0-F1
#
_cell.length_a   1.000
_cell.length_b   1.000
_cell.length_c   1.000
_cell.angle_alpha   90.00
_cell.angle_beta   90.00
_cell.angle_gamma   90.00
#
_symmetry.space_group_name_H-M   'P 1'
#
loop_
_entity.id
_entity.type
_entity.pdbx_description
1 polymer ?
#
loop_
_entity_poly.entity_id
_entity_poly.type
_entity_poly.pdbx_seq_one_letter_code
_entity_poly.pdbx_strand_id
1 'polypeptide(L)'
;MKKSTYMLIVLAISLFVILSLLPKKHPTKMPADIIHKTYSSDKACLDCHSKGKGKPQSKKHPIKTENCVKCHNDKTAVSVR
;
A
#
# COMPACT_ATOMS: atom_id res chain seq x y z
N MET A 1 40.84 -1.35 10.20
CA MET A 1 39.43 -1.04 10.56
C MET A 1 39.29 -1.13 12.07
N LYS A 2 38.70 -0.13 12.75
CA LYS A 2 38.51 -0.22 14.22
C LYS A 2 37.42 -1.25 14.52
N LYS A 3 37.51 -1.99 15.64
CA LYS A 3 36.46 -2.94 16.07
C LYS A 3 35.06 -2.30 16.05
N SER A 4 34.97 -1.02 16.41
CA SER A 4 33.74 -0.22 16.31
C SER A 4 33.17 -0.15 14.90
N THR A 5 34.01 0.00 13.86
CA THR A 5 33.56 0.04 12.47
C THR A 5 32.99 -1.31 12.02
N TYR A 6 33.59 -2.41 12.46
CA TYR A 6 33.08 -3.76 12.17
C TYR A 6 31.72 -4.01 12.83
N MET A 7 31.56 -3.57 14.09
CA MET A 7 30.28 -3.67 14.82
C MET A 7 29.15 -2.90 14.13
N LEU A 8 29.43 -1.69 13.63
CA LEU A 8 28.44 -0.90 12.90
C LEU A 8 27.99 -1.57 11.60
N ILE A 9 28.91 -2.18 10.86
CA ILE A 9 28.60 -2.89 9.61
C ILE A 9 27.70 -4.10 9.88
N VAL A 10 28.05 -4.91 10.88
CA VAL A 10 27.24 -6.09 11.25
C VAL A 10 25.83 -5.70 11.69
N LEU A 11 25.70 -4.62 12.48
CA LEU A 11 24.41 -4.11 12.94
C LEU A 11 23.55 -3.60 11.76
N ALA A 12 24.16 -2.89 10.80
CA ALA A 12 23.48 -2.42 9.60
C ALA A 12 23.00 -3.58 8.71
N ILE A 13 23.83 -4.61 8.51
CA ILE A 13 23.47 -5.80 7.73
C ILE A 13 22.32 -6.56 8.42
N SER A 14 22.41 -6.75 9.74
CA SER A 14 21.37 -7.40 10.53
C SER A 14 20.03 -6.67 10.39
N LEU A 15 20.04 -5.34 10.51
CA LEU A 15 18.84 -4.50 10.33
C LEU A 15 18.26 -4.65 8.92
N PHE A 16 19.10 -4.64 7.89
CA PHE A 16 18.65 -4.79 6.50
C PHE A 16 18.03 -6.16 6.22
N VAL A 17 18.61 -7.23 6.77
CA VAL A 17 18.06 -8.59 6.69
C VAL A 17 16.71 -8.66 7.38
N ILE A 18 16.59 -8.12 8.60
CA ILE A 18 15.32 -8.07 9.35
C ILE A 18 14.25 -7.31 8.55
N LEU A 19 14.60 -6.16 7.97
CA LEU A 19 13.67 -5.36 7.16
C LEU A 19 13.22 -6.13 5.90
N SER A 20 14.12 -6.88 5.28
CA SER A 20 13.84 -7.67 4.08
C SER A 20 12.92 -8.86 4.35
N LEU A 21 12.88 -9.37 5.58
CA LEU A 21 12.00 -10.46 6.03
C LEU A 21 10.59 -9.97 6.40
N LEU A 22 10.35 -8.66 6.47
CA LEU A 22 9.01 -8.14 6.72
C LEU A 22 8.06 -8.50 5.56
N PRO A 23 6.81 -8.88 5.86
CA PRO A 23 5.83 -9.23 4.83
C PRO A 23 5.53 -8.02 3.95
N LYS A 24 5.86 -8.12 2.67
CA LYS A 24 5.51 -7.12 1.65
C LYS A 24 4.00 -7.19 1.40
N LYS A 25 3.24 -6.27 2.02
CA LYS A 25 1.82 -6.12 1.73
C LYS A 25 1.65 -5.37 0.43
N HIS A 26 1.33 -6.09 -0.64
CA HIS A 26 0.98 -5.46 -1.91
C HIS A 26 -0.51 -5.13 -1.92
N PRO A 27 -0.88 -3.86 -2.09
CA PRO A 27 -2.27 -3.49 -2.30
C PRO A 27 -2.73 -3.98 -3.68
N THR A 28 -4.03 -4.26 -3.81
CA THR A 28 -4.65 -4.52 -5.11
C THR A 28 -4.68 -3.23 -5.94
N LYS A 29 -4.64 -3.33 -7.26
CA LYS A 29 -4.85 -2.17 -8.13
C LYS A 29 -6.33 -1.91 -8.33
N MET A 30 -6.69 -0.65 -8.59
CA MET A 30 -8.04 -0.31 -9.04
C MET A 30 -8.25 -0.85 -10.45
N PRO A 31 -9.44 -1.38 -10.76
CA PRO A 31 -9.79 -1.76 -12.13
C PRO A 31 -9.79 -0.54 -13.07
N ALA A 32 -9.41 -0.74 -14.33
CA ALA A 32 -9.46 0.31 -15.35
C ALA A 32 -10.84 0.33 -16.05
N ASP A 33 -11.90 0.57 -15.27
CA ASP A 33 -13.28 0.66 -15.77
C ASP A 33 -13.87 2.07 -15.56
N ILE A 34 -15.05 2.31 -16.12
CA ILE A 34 -15.71 3.62 -16.09
C ILE A 34 -16.05 4.06 -14.66
N ILE A 35 -16.29 3.11 -13.74
CA ILE A 35 -16.68 3.38 -12.35
C ILE A 35 -15.46 3.83 -11.53
N HIS A 36 -14.30 3.21 -11.79
CA HIS A 36 -13.05 3.49 -11.06
C HIS A 36 -12.16 4.55 -11.73
N LYS A 37 -12.54 5.03 -12.93
CA LYS A 37 -11.81 6.05 -13.69
C LYS A 37 -11.75 7.40 -12.97
N THR A 38 -12.75 7.73 -12.15
CA THR A 38 -12.84 9.02 -11.47
C THR A 38 -12.83 8.80 -9.96
N TYR A 39 -11.78 9.31 -9.30
CA TYR A 39 -11.75 9.39 -7.84
C TYR A 39 -12.30 10.75 -7.39
N SER A 40 -13.38 10.74 -6.61
CA SER A 40 -13.99 11.95 -6.03
C SER A 40 -13.65 12.12 -4.55
N SER A 41 -13.85 11.08 -3.74
CA SER A 41 -13.50 11.06 -2.31
C SER A 41 -13.41 9.63 -1.79
N ASP A 42 -12.75 9.43 -0.65
CA ASP A 42 -12.72 8.12 0.02
C ASP A 42 -14.12 7.62 0.36
N LYS A 43 -15.05 8.53 0.68
CA LYS A 43 -16.44 8.19 0.98
C LYS A 43 -17.12 7.53 -0.21
N ALA A 44 -16.88 8.03 -1.43
CA ALA A 44 -17.41 7.41 -2.64
C ALA A 44 -16.88 5.98 -2.84
N CYS A 45 -15.64 5.71 -2.47
CA CYS A 45 -15.10 4.34 -2.49
C CYS A 45 -15.83 3.43 -1.47
N LEU A 46 -16.13 3.96 -0.29
CA LEU A 46 -16.79 3.23 0.79
C LEU A 46 -18.27 2.91 0.50
N ASP A 47 -18.91 3.56 -0.47
CA ASP A 47 -20.29 3.22 -0.86
C ASP A 47 -20.42 1.76 -1.32
N CYS A 48 -19.36 1.21 -1.94
CA CYS A 48 -19.27 -0.18 -2.39
C CYS A 48 -18.27 -1.04 -1.61
N HIS A 49 -17.23 -0.42 -1.05
CA HIS A 49 -16.13 -1.12 -0.38
C HIS A 49 -16.20 -1.14 1.16
N SER A 50 -17.24 -0.54 1.77
CA SER A 50 -17.47 -0.68 3.21
C SER A 50 -18.00 -2.06 3.61
N LYS A 51 -17.91 -2.36 4.91
CA LYS A 51 -18.38 -3.64 5.47
C LYS A 51 -19.87 -3.83 5.19
N GLY A 52 -20.24 -4.97 4.61
CA GLY A 52 -21.63 -5.32 4.29
C GLY A 52 -22.13 -4.78 2.95
N LYS A 53 -21.27 -4.14 2.15
CA LYS A 53 -21.56 -3.76 0.76
C LYS A 53 -21.17 -4.87 -0.21
N GLY A 54 -21.37 -4.63 -1.51
CA GLY A 54 -21.17 -5.65 -2.54
C GLY A 54 -19.71 -6.13 -2.70
N LYS A 55 -18.72 -5.26 -2.45
CA LYS A 55 -17.29 -5.58 -2.59
C LYS A 55 -16.48 -5.07 -1.40
N PRO A 56 -16.74 -5.58 -0.18
CA PRO A 56 -16.13 -5.03 1.03
C PRO A 56 -14.61 -5.23 1.03
N GLN A 57 -13.89 -4.31 1.66
CA GLN A 57 -12.47 -4.47 1.95
C GLN A 57 -12.20 -5.76 2.74
N SER A 58 -11.02 -6.34 2.54
CA SER A 58 -10.56 -7.50 3.31
C SER A 58 -10.51 -7.18 4.81
N LYS A 59 -10.81 -8.17 5.66
CA LYS A 59 -10.63 -8.04 7.12
C LYS A 59 -9.19 -7.71 7.52
N LYS A 60 -8.22 -7.93 6.62
CA LYS A 60 -6.79 -7.62 6.81
C LYS A 60 -6.41 -6.20 6.33
N HIS A 61 -7.37 -5.43 5.80
CA HIS A 61 -7.13 -4.04 5.42
C HIS A 61 -6.71 -3.23 6.65
N PRO A 62 -5.75 -2.29 6.54
CA PRO A 62 -5.30 -1.50 7.68
C PRO A 62 -6.44 -0.79 8.42
N ILE A 63 -6.34 -0.72 9.75
CA ILE A 63 -7.42 -0.26 10.64
C ILE A 63 -7.73 1.24 10.47
N LYS A 64 -6.75 2.04 10.00
CA LYS A 64 -6.90 3.48 9.74
C LYS A 64 -6.35 3.80 8.36
N THR A 65 -7.20 3.75 7.36
CA THR A 65 -6.80 4.10 5.99
C THR A 65 -7.73 5.15 5.46
N GLU A 66 -7.23 6.37 5.45
CA GLU A 66 -7.73 7.49 4.66
C GLU A 66 -6.80 7.61 3.42
N ASN A 67 -7.27 8.26 2.36
CA ASN A 67 -6.62 8.38 1.06
C ASN A 67 -6.39 7.04 0.36
N CYS A 68 -7.47 6.37 -0.06
CA CYS A 68 -7.47 5.06 -0.71
C CYS A 68 -6.46 4.98 -1.87
N VAL A 69 -6.38 6.06 -2.66
CA VAL A 69 -5.52 6.18 -3.86
C VAL A 69 -4.02 6.17 -3.56
N LYS A 70 -3.61 6.39 -2.31
CA LYS A 70 -2.18 6.35 -1.91
C LYS A 70 -1.58 4.96 -2.10
N CYS A 71 -2.39 3.92 -1.89
CA CYS A 71 -2.01 2.52 -2.02
C CYS A 71 -2.69 1.85 -3.22
N HIS A 72 -3.92 2.26 -3.54
CA HIS A 72 -4.70 1.76 -4.67
C HIS A 72 -4.53 2.68 -5.88
N ASN A 73 -3.29 2.98 -6.23
CA ASN A 73 -2.96 3.90 -7.31
C ASN A 73 -3.19 3.17 -8.64
N ASP A 74 -3.88 3.82 -9.55
CA ASP A 74 -3.88 3.40 -10.94
C ASP A 74 -2.54 3.82 -11.57
N LYS A 75 -1.55 2.92 -11.58
CA LYS A 75 -0.31 3.18 -12.33
C LYS A 75 -0.54 3.26 -13.86
N THR A 76 -1.76 3.02 -14.33
CA THR A 76 -2.17 3.34 -15.71
C THR A 76 -2.74 4.76 -15.85
N ALA A 77 -2.65 5.59 -14.80
CA ALA A 77 -2.64 7.06 -14.91
C ALA A 77 -1.23 7.61 -15.19
N VAL A 78 -0.39 6.86 -15.92
CA VAL A 78 0.79 7.43 -16.58
C VAL A 78 0.34 7.92 -17.95
N SER A 79 0.27 9.24 -18.10
CA SER A 79 0.41 9.97 -19.35
C SER A 79 -0.70 9.78 -20.41
N VAL A 80 -1.80 10.53 -20.30
CA VAL A 80 -2.32 11.34 -21.43
C VAL A 80 -3.02 12.59 -20.85
N ARG A 81 -2.51 13.75 -21.27
CA ARG A 81 -2.87 15.16 -20.98
C ARG A 81 -2.25 15.79 -19.74
#